data_AF-A0A1U7GQ88-F1
#
_entry.id   AF-A0A1U7GQ88-F1
#
_cell.length_a   1.000
_cell.length_b   1.000
_cell.length_c   1.000
_cell.angle_alpha   90.00
_cell.angle_beta   90.00
_cell.angle_gamma   90.00
#
_symmetry.space_group_name_H-M   'P 1'
#
loop_
_entity.id
_entity.type
_entity.pdbx_description
1 polymer ?
#
loop_
_entity_poly.entity_id
_entity_poly.type
_entity_poly.pdbx_seq_one_letter_code
_entity_poly.pdbx_strand_id
1 'polypeptide(L)'
;MAVFDPDLDTATYATPVERLALAEQQRLVANPLLAVVALLGVWALFRYSLEVRNLYLFFATAFAAVVSALLIQYHCLDCGHTDFALRSRRHACAPVVHRIRIDAEPHLLPPALGTQIKAWTLAAVVAGVLYAILHHMG
;
A
#
# COMPACT_ATOMS: atom_id res chain seq x y z
N MET A 1 25.38 -45.84 11.50
CA MET A 1 24.07 -45.20 11.68
C MET A 1 24.33 -43.71 11.79
N ALA A 2 23.99 -42.93 10.77
CA ALA A 2 24.18 -41.49 10.81
C ALA A 2 23.15 -40.89 11.78
N VAL A 3 23.64 -40.13 12.76
CA VAL A 3 22.80 -39.37 13.70
C VAL A 3 22.19 -38.22 12.91
N PHE A 4 20.86 -38.21 12.79
CA PHE A 4 20.12 -37.10 12.21
C PHE A 4 20.25 -35.89 13.14
N ASP A 5 20.83 -34.80 12.63
CA ASP A 5 21.08 -33.56 13.36
C ASP A 5 20.18 -32.45 12.80
N PRO A 6 19.09 -32.08 13.50
CA PRO A 6 18.10 -31.14 12.98
C PRO A 6 18.67 -29.72 12.73
N ASP A 7 19.76 -29.34 13.40
CA ASP A 7 20.38 -28.02 13.24
C ASP A 7 21.36 -27.99 12.05
N LEU A 8 21.91 -29.13 11.63
CA LEU A 8 22.80 -29.25 10.45
C LEU A 8 22.06 -29.69 9.18
N ASP A 9 21.03 -30.52 9.30
CA ASP A 9 20.27 -31.07 8.17
C ASP A 9 19.17 -30.11 7.68
N THR A 10 18.92 -29.02 8.40
CA THR A 10 18.19 -27.86 7.87
C THR A 10 19.12 -27.00 7.03
N ALA A 11 19.70 -27.59 5.97
CA ALA A 11 20.18 -26.79 4.85
C ALA A 11 19.01 -25.96 4.36
N THR A 12 19.01 -24.68 4.72
CA THR A 12 18.00 -23.68 4.43
C THR A 12 17.94 -23.48 2.93
N TYR A 13 17.30 -24.40 2.22
CA TYR A 13 16.89 -24.16 0.85
C TYR A 13 15.97 -22.95 0.92
N ALA A 14 16.48 -21.81 0.44
CA ALA A 14 15.66 -20.69 0.03
C ALA A 14 14.80 -21.19 -1.12
N THR A 15 13.73 -21.91 -0.79
CA THR A 15 12.74 -22.31 -1.78
C THR A 15 12.19 -21.01 -2.36
N PRO A 16 12.30 -20.81 -3.68
CA PRO A 16 11.73 -19.64 -4.31
C PRO A 16 10.21 -19.77 -4.22
N VAL A 17 9.63 -19.28 -3.13
CA VAL A 17 8.20 -19.14 -3.04
C VAL A 17 7.80 -18.16 -4.14
N GLU A 18 6.92 -18.61 -5.03
CA GLU A 18 6.53 -17.83 -6.18
C GLU A 18 5.87 -16.54 -5.71
N ARG A 19 6.33 -15.38 -6.20
CA ARG A 19 5.86 -14.07 -5.71
C ARG A 19 4.35 -13.87 -5.86
N LEU A 20 3.74 -14.56 -6.82
CA LEU A 20 2.29 -14.58 -7.01
C LEU A 20 1.59 -15.27 -5.84
N ALA A 21 2.07 -16.46 -5.43
CA ALA A 21 1.57 -17.20 -4.28
C ALA A 21 1.76 -16.44 -2.96
N LEU A 22 2.86 -15.68 -2.81
CA LEU A 22 3.04 -14.76 -1.68
C LEU A 22 1.96 -13.66 -1.66
N ALA A 23 1.72 -13.01 -2.80
CA ALA A 23 0.78 -11.90 -2.87
C ALA A 23 -0.67 -12.35 -2.59
N GLU A 24 -1.02 -13.58 -2.95
CA GLU A 24 -2.34 -14.17 -2.70
C GLU A 24 -2.55 -14.55 -1.23
N GLN A 25 -1.52 -15.06 -0.54
CA GLN A 25 -1.65 -15.48 0.85
C GLN A 25 -1.42 -14.37 1.89
N GLN A 26 -0.98 -13.19 1.44
CA GLN A 26 -0.70 -12.05 2.29
C GLN A 26 -1.95 -11.29 2.73
N ARG A 27 -2.07 -11.05 4.03
CA ARG A 27 -3.13 -10.21 4.60
C ARG A 27 -2.65 -8.78 4.74
N LEU A 28 -2.81 -8.00 3.67
CA LEU A 28 -2.41 -6.59 3.62
C LEU A 28 -3.62 -5.66 3.68
N VAL A 29 -3.52 -4.58 4.45
CA VAL A 29 -4.51 -3.50 4.51
C VAL A 29 -3.87 -2.22 4.01
N ALA A 30 -4.49 -1.56 3.05
CA ALA A 30 -4.04 -0.26 2.56
C ALA A 30 -4.32 0.84 3.60
N ASN A 31 -3.30 1.64 3.90
CA ASN A 31 -3.39 2.82 4.76
C ASN A 31 -3.09 4.09 3.94
N PRO A 32 -4.13 4.84 3.51
CA PRO A 32 -3.96 6.06 2.71
C PRO A 32 -3.72 7.32 3.55
N LEU A 33 -3.68 7.24 4.88
CA LEU A 33 -3.70 8.42 5.76
C LEU A 33 -2.59 9.43 5.44
N LEU A 34 -1.36 8.96 5.27
CA LEU A 34 -0.24 9.83 4.93
C LEU A 34 -0.43 10.52 3.57
N ALA A 35 -0.95 9.79 2.58
CA ALA A 35 -1.25 10.34 1.26
C ALA A 35 -2.35 11.41 1.34
N VAL A 36 -3.39 11.19 2.14
CA VAL A 36 -4.48 12.16 2.35
C VAL A 36 -3.95 13.44 3.00
N VAL A 37 -3.14 13.33 4.06
CA VAL A 37 -2.54 14.51 4.72
C VAL A 37 -1.64 15.28 3.77
N ALA A 38 -0.80 14.58 3.00
CA ALA A 38 0.04 15.21 1.98
C ALA A 38 -0.80 15.93 0.90
N LEU A 39 -1.88 15.31 0.43
CA LEU A 39 -2.79 15.90 -0.55
C LEU A 39 -3.50 17.16 -0.02
N LEU A 40 -3.82 17.23 1.27
CA LEU A 40 -4.35 18.47 1.87
C LEU A 40 -3.33 19.61 1.82
N GLY A 41 -2.06 19.32 2.10
CA GLY A 41 -0.97 20.28 1.96
C GLY A 41 -0.77 20.73 0.51
N VAL A 42 -0.81 19.78 -0.43
CA VAL A 42 -0.75 20.06 -1.87
C VAL A 42 -1.92 20.94 -2.31
N TRP A 43 -3.14 20.69 -1.82
CA TRP A 43 -4.31 21.51 -2.10
C TRP A 43 -4.11 22.97 -1.68
N ALA A 44 -3.62 23.20 -0.45
CA ALA A 44 -3.31 24.54 0.04
C ALA A 44 -2.25 25.25 -0.82
N LEU A 45 -1.16 24.55 -1.16
CA LEU A 45 -0.11 25.10 -2.01
C LEU A 45 -0.59 25.36 -3.45
N PHE A 46 -1.46 24.50 -3.96
CA PHE A 46 -2.06 24.67 -5.29
C PHE A 46 -2.93 25.93 -5.34
N ARG A 47 -3.78 26.13 -4.32
CA ARG A 47 -4.57 27.37 -4.17
C ARG A 47 -3.68 28.61 -4.12
N TYR A 48 -2.63 28.56 -3.30
CA TYR A 48 -1.66 29.65 -3.19
C TYR A 48 -0.95 29.92 -4.53
N SER A 49 -0.54 28.86 -5.25
CA SER A 49 0.15 28.99 -6.55
C SER A 49 -0.69 29.71 -7.61
N LEU A 50 -2.01 29.48 -7.60
CA LEU A 50 -2.96 30.15 -8.49
C LEU A 50 -3.14 31.62 -8.10
N GLU A 51 -3.18 31.93 -6.82
CA GLU A 51 -3.29 33.30 -6.29
C GLU A 51 -2.08 34.16 -6.69
N VAL A 52 -0.86 33.63 -6.50
CA VAL A 52 0.38 34.33 -6.88
C VAL A 52 0.73 34.22 -8.36
N ARG A 53 -0.07 33.49 -9.16
CA ARG A 53 0.14 33.23 -10.60
C ARG A 53 1.54 32.72 -10.93
N ASN A 54 2.10 31.90 -10.04
CA ASN A 54 3.47 31.40 -10.18
C ASN A 54 3.46 30.02 -10.86
N LEU A 55 3.85 30.00 -12.14
CA LEU A 55 3.85 28.80 -12.97
C LEU A 55 4.79 27.70 -12.44
N TYR A 56 5.95 28.09 -11.89
CA TYR A 56 6.91 27.12 -11.33
C TYR A 56 6.35 26.45 -10.08
N LEU A 57 5.70 27.22 -9.21
CA LEU A 57 5.05 26.68 -8.02
C LEU A 57 3.87 25.79 -8.41
N PHE A 58 3.11 26.16 -9.45
CA PHE A 58 2.04 25.32 -10.00
C PHE A 58 2.58 23.96 -10.46
N PHE A 59 3.67 23.92 -11.25
CA PHE A 59 4.25 22.65 -11.68
C PHE A 59 4.84 21.84 -10.51
N ALA A 60 5.51 22.50 -9.56
CA ALA A 60 6.04 21.85 -8.38
C ALA A 60 4.94 21.21 -7.52
N THR A 61 3.81 21.91 -7.35
CA THR A 61 2.64 21.40 -6.61
C THR A 61 1.92 20.28 -7.35
N ALA A 62 1.76 20.38 -8.67
CA ALA A 62 1.23 19.29 -9.49
C ALA A 62 2.11 18.03 -9.40
N PHE A 63 3.43 18.19 -9.44
CA PHE A 63 4.37 17.08 -9.23
C PHE A 63 4.23 16.49 -7.82
N ALA A 64 4.13 17.33 -6.78
CA ALA A 64 3.92 16.88 -5.41
C ALA A 64 2.60 16.11 -5.24
N ALA A 65 1.55 16.47 -5.97
CA ALA A 65 0.29 15.70 -5.99
C ALA A 65 0.52 14.25 -6.47
N VAL A 66 1.28 14.08 -7.55
CA VAL A 66 1.62 12.75 -8.09
C VAL A 66 2.46 11.95 -7.10
N VAL A 67 3.49 12.57 -6.50
CA VAL A 67 4.33 11.91 -5.49
C VAL A 67 3.52 11.52 -4.25
N SER A 68 2.53 12.32 -3.86
CA SER A 68 1.66 12.03 -2.70
C SER A 68 0.88 10.73 -2.89
N ALA A 69 0.50 10.35 -4.11
CA ALA A 69 -0.13 9.07 -4.40
C ALA A 69 0.80 7.86 -4.10
N LEU A 70 2.13 8.07 -4.12
CA LEU A 70 3.13 7.05 -3.79
C LEU A 70 3.30 6.87 -2.28
N LEU A 71 2.73 7.76 -1.46
CA LEU A 71 2.78 7.69 0.00
C LEU A 71 1.74 6.74 0.61
N ILE A 72 0.95 6.05 -0.22
CA ILE A 72 0.03 5.02 0.28
C ILE A 72 0.86 3.92 0.94
N GLN A 73 0.56 3.65 2.20
CA GLN A 73 1.20 2.61 2.98
C GLN A 73 0.36 1.34 2.95
N TYR A 74 0.96 0.21 3.30
CA TYR A 74 0.25 -1.01 3.65
C TYR A 74 0.61 -1.41 5.09
N HIS A 75 -0.30 -2.14 5.72
CA HIS A 75 -0.10 -2.78 7.01
C HIS A 75 -0.33 -4.29 6.86
N CYS A 76 0.64 -5.10 7.28
CA CYS A 76 0.52 -6.56 7.27
C CYS A 76 -0.13 -7.04 8.56
N LEU A 77 -1.28 -7.71 8.46
CA LEU A 77 -2.02 -8.23 9.61
C LEU A 77 -1.34 -9.44 10.29
N ASP A 78 -0.40 -10.10 9.61
CA ASP A 78 0.29 -11.27 10.14
C ASP A 78 1.50 -10.92 11.03
N CYS A 79 2.25 -9.88 10.65
CA CYS A 79 3.48 -9.49 11.36
C CYS A 79 3.44 -8.05 11.92
N GLY A 80 2.39 -7.28 11.64
CA GLY A 80 2.25 -5.88 12.06
C GLY A 80 3.12 -4.88 11.31
N HIS A 81 3.95 -5.33 10.36
CA HIS A 81 4.85 -4.46 9.60
C HIS A 81 4.08 -3.45 8.73
N THR A 82 4.57 -2.21 8.70
CA THR A 82 4.08 -1.14 7.83
C THR A 82 5.18 -0.66 6.88
N ASP A 83 4.86 -0.54 5.59
CA ASP A 83 5.77 0.01 4.57
C ASP A 83 4.94 0.55 3.40
N PHE A 84 5.59 1.10 2.36
CA PHE A 84 4.92 1.67 1.19
C PHE A 84 4.29 0.60 0.31
N ALA A 85 3.08 0.88 -0.22
CA ALA A 85 2.33 -0.04 -1.08
C ALA A 85 3.13 -0.52 -2.30
N LEU A 86 4.03 0.31 -2.85
CA LEU A 86 4.92 -0.07 -3.96
C LEU A 86 5.87 -1.22 -3.59
N ARG A 87 6.25 -1.34 -2.32
CA ARG A 87 7.16 -2.37 -1.79
C ARG A 87 6.44 -3.60 -1.26
N SER A 88 5.10 -3.58 -1.19
CA SER A 88 4.28 -4.71 -0.72
C SER A 88 4.64 -6.04 -1.38
N ARG A 89 4.88 -6.06 -2.69
CA ARG A 89 5.25 -7.27 -3.46
C ARG A 89 6.58 -7.91 -3.04
N ARG A 90 7.42 -7.19 -2.27
CA ARG A 90 8.70 -7.70 -1.75
C ARG A 90 8.61 -8.11 -0.28
N HIS A 91 7.52 -7.79 0.39
CA HIS A 91 7.30 -8.22 1.75
C HIS A 91 7.14 -9.74 1.77
N ALA A 92 7.75 -10.41 2.73
CA ALA A 92 7.59 -11.84 2.98
C ALA A 92 7.72 -12.04 4.49
N CYS A 93 6.61 -12.36 5.15
CA CYS A 93 6.60 -12.59 6.60
C CYS A 93 6.66 -14.08 6.90
N ALA A 94 7.35 -14.45 7.99
CA ALA A 94 7.51 -15.84 8.41
C ALA A 94 6.17 -16.60 8.56
N PRO A 95 5.08 -15.99 9.08
CA PRO A 95 3.78 -16.67 9.16
C PRO A 95 3.18 -17.00 7.79
N VAL A 96 3.35 -16.13 6.79
CA VAL A 96 2.88 -16.40 5.41
C VAL A 96 3.70 -17.51 4.78
N VAL A 97 5.03 -17.46 4.91
CA VAL A 97 5.91 -18.51 4.38
C VAL A 97 5.57 -19.86 5.02
N HIS A 98 5.27 -19.89 6.32
CA HIS A 98 4.82 -21.10 7.01
C HIS A 98 3.50 -21.61 6.42
N ARG A 99 2.48 -20.77 6.24
CA ARG A 99 1.19 -21.17 5.66
C ARG A 99 1.31 -21.72 4.24
N ILE A 100 2.14 -21.10 3.40
CA ILE A 100 2.42 -21.61 2.04
C ILE A 100 3.03 -23.01 2.12
N ARG A 101 3.92 -23.27 3.09
CA ARG A 101 4.58 -24.59 3.25
C ARG A 101 3.64 -25.70 3.71
N ILE A 102 2.66 -25.37 4.55
CA ILE A 102 1.71 -26.35 5.09
C ILE A 102 0.39 -26.41 4.30
N ASP A 103 0.33 -25.72 3.15
CA ASP A 103 -0.85 -25.55 2.30
C ASP A 103 -2.12 -25.16 3.10
N ALA A 104 -1.93 -24.30 4.11
CA ALA A 104 -3.02 -23.86 4.96
C ALA A 104 -3.72 -22.63 4.39
N GLU A 105 -5.04 -22.72 4.24
CA GLU A 105 -5.85 -21.59 3.80
C GLU A 105 -5.88 -20.47 4.87
N PRO A 106 -5.78 -19.20 4.46
CA PRO A 106 -5.97 -18.09 5.38
C PRO A 106 -7.45 -17.99 5.78
N HIS A 107 -7.74 -18.09 7.08
CA HIS A 107 -9.09 -17.83 7.66
C HIS A 107 -9.78 -16.52 7.23
N LEU A 108 -9.06 -15.45 6.90
CA LEU A 108 -9.63 -14.23 6.33
C LEU A 108 -8.66 -13.65 5.30
N LEU A 109 -9.11 -13.54 4.05
CA LEU A 109 -8.40 -12.86 2.98
C LEU A 109 -9.04 -11.49 2.75
N PRO A 110 -8.39 -10.39 3.14
CA PRO A 110 -8.84 -9.09 2.68
C PRO A 110 -8.75 -9.04 1.14
N PRO A 111 -9.54 -8.20 0.46
CA PRO A 111 -9.40 -8.00 -0.97
C PRO A 111 -7.97 -7.59 -1.31
N ALA A 112 -7.49 -7.97 -2.49
CA ALA A 112 -6.13 -7.67 -2.93
C ALA A 112 -5.78 -6.18 -2.72
N LEU A 113 -4.55 -5.88 -2.29
CA LEU A 113 -4.11 -4.52 -1.98
C LEU A 113 -4.39 -3.54 -3.14
N GLY A 114 -4.20 -3.98 -4.39
CA GLY A 114 -4.54 -3.19 -5.57
C GLY A 114 -6.02 -2.83 -5.68
N THR A 115 -6.92 -3.74 -5.32
CA THR A 115 -8.37 -3.48 -5.27
C THR A 115 -8.71 -2.48 -4.16
N GLN A 116 -8.08 -2.59 -2.99
CA GLN A 116 -8.26 -1.62 -1.90
C GLN A 116 -7.81 -0.21 -2.34
N ILE A 117 -6.66 -0.09 -3.00
CA ILE A 117 -6.15 1.19 -3.51
C ILE A 117 -7.10 1.78 -4.55
N LYS A 118 -7.64 0.96 -5.47
CA LYS A 118 -8.65 1.41 -6.45
C LYS A 118 -9.92 1.89 -5.76
N ALA A 119 -10.40 1.17 -4.74
CA ALA A 119 -11.58 1.56 -3.97
C ALA A 119 -11.36 2.90 -3.25
N TRP A 120 -10.19 3.09 -2.63
CA TRP A 120 -9.82 4.37 -2.01
C TRP A 120 -9.72 5.51 -3.02
N THR A 121 -9.13 5.25 -4.18
CA THR A 121 -9.03 6.25 -5.27
C THR A 121 -10.41 6.67 -5.76
N LEU A 122 -11.30 5.70 -5.99
CA LEU A 122 -12.68 5.95 -6.39
C LEU A 122 -13.43 6.75 -5.31
N ALA A 123 -13.30 6.36 -4.04
CA ALA A 123 -13.91 7.06 -2.92
C ALA A 123 -13.43 8.53 -2.83
N ALA A 124 -12.12 8.77 -3.02
CA ALA A 124 -11.55 10.12 -3.03
C ALA A 124 -12.09 10.97 -4.21
N VAL A 125 -12.18 10.39 -5.41
CA VAL A 125 -12.76 11.07 -6.59
C VAL A 125 -14.22 11.41 -6.36
N VAL A 126 -15.03 10.46 -5.88
CA VAL A 126 -16.46 10.68 -5.59
C VAL A 126 -16.62 11.76 -4.52
N ALA A 127 -15.86 11.70 -3.43
CA ALA A 127 -15.88 12.73 -2.39
C ALA A 127 -15.51 14.12 -2.93
N GLY A 128 -14.48 14.20 -3.79
CA GLY A 128 -14.07 15.44 -4.44
C GLY A 128 -15.14 16.03 -5.35
N VAL A 129 -15.81 15.19 -6.16
CA VAL A 129 -16.92 15.61 -7.02
C VAL A 129 -18.11 16.11 -6.20
N LEU A 130 -18.50 15.37 -5.16
CA LEU A 130 -19.59 15.78 -4.26
C LEU A 130 -19.28 17.10 -3.56
N TYR A 131 -18.04 17.27 -3.08
CA TYR A 131 -17.59 18.53 -2.48
C TYR A 131 -17.68 19.70 -3.47
N ALA A 132 -17.22 19.50 -4.72
CA ALA A 132 -17.29 20.52 -5.75
C ALA A 132 -18.74 20.92 -6.09
N ILE A 133 -19.64 19.94 -6.20
CA ILE A 133 -21.08 20.16 -6.43
C ILE A 133 -21.68 20.97 -5.28
N LEU A 134 -21.46 20.54 -4.03
CA LEU A 134 -22.00 21.23 -2.85
C LEU A 134 -21.46 22.66 -2.71
N HIS A 135 -20.18 22.88 -3.02
CA HIS A 135 -19.58 24.21 -2.98
C HIS A 135 -19.99 25.12 -4.15
N HIS A 136 -20.37 24.57 -5.32
CA HIS A 136 -20.88 25.40 -6.43
C HIS A 136 -22.37 25.72 -6.32
N MET A 137 -23.14 24.95 -5.55
CA MET A 137 -24.58 25.17 -5.34
C MET A 137 -24.91 26.02 -4.11
N GLY A 138 -23.94 26.28 -3.22
CA GLY A 138 -24.09 27.15 -2.04
C GLY A 138 -23.36 28.47 -2.22
#